data_AF-A0A2I1GB28-F1
#
_entry.id   AF-A0A2I1GB28-F1
#
_cell.length_a   1.000
_cell.length_b   1.000
_cell.length_c   1.000
_cell.angle_alpha   90.00
_cell.angle_beta   90.00
_cell.angle_gamma   90.00
#
_symmetry.space_group_name_H-M   'P 1'
#
loop_
_entity.id
_entity.type
_entity.pdbx_description
1 polymer ?
#
loop_
_entity_poly.entity_id
_entity_poly.type
_entity_poly.pdbx_seq_one_letter_code
_entity_poly.pdbx_strand_id
1 'polypeptide(L)'
;MSPLQILFLNMISSSPPAMGLGVERASNDIMRYPPRSKGGLFTWEVIIDMIYYGIVLGGLSLANFVIVVYAIGNGNLGQNCNASPFGQECAPNDPTCDPIALEIACHQIYRARGTTFATITYILLIHAYNCRSLRDPIWTMKLYDNKILFWSVFGGLLTAIPTFYIPELNSKVFKQLGMGYEWGLIVGAVIIFEIFVEIYKFMKRRYLKPLEIVEGEGLKQQYSLNEYP
;
A
#
# COMPACT_ATOMS: atom_id res chain seq x y z
N MET A 1 7.87 -11.51 0.01
CA MET A 1 6.64 -11.70 0.80
C MET A 1 6.30 -13.19 0.89
N SER A 2 5.68 -13.63 1.97
CA SER A 2 5.06 -14.95 2.09
C SER A 2 3.61 -14.94 1.58
N PRO A 3 3.05 -16.08 1.15
CA PRO A 3 1.66 -16.15 0.71
C PRO A 3 0.64 -15.69 1.77
N LEU A 4 0.93 -15.98 3.05
CA LEU A 4 0.06 -15.58 4.17
C LEU A 4 0.06 -14.06 4.39
N GLN A 5 1.18 -13.38 4.18
CA GLN A 5 1.23 -11.91 4.17
C GLN A 5 0.27 -11.32 3.14
N ILE A 6 0.25 -11.88 1.93
CA ILE A 6 -0.62 -11.42 0.83
C ILE A 6 -2.08 -11.68 1.16
N LEU A 7 -2.41 -12.87 1.69
CA LEU A 7 -3.77 -13.22 2.10
C LEU A 7 -4.29 -12.30 3.19
N PHE A 8 -3.47 -12.04 4.21
CA PHE A 8 -3.81 -11.10 5.28
C PHE A 8 -4.02 -9.69 4.76
N LEU A 9 -3.16 -9.24 3.84
CA LEU A 9 -3.26 -7.92 3.24
C LEU A 9 -4.58 -7.76 2.47
N ASN A 10 -4.92 -8.72 1.61
CA ASN A 10 -6.16 -8.65 0.83
C ASN A 10 -7.42 -8.78 1.70
N MET A 11 -7.42 -9.75 2.62
CA MET A 11 -8.63 -10.07 3.40
C MET A 11 -8.84 -9.13 4.58
N ILE A 12 -7.80 -8.83 5.36
CA ILE A 12 -7.93 -8.10 6.62
C ILE A 12 -7.60 -6.62 6.44
N SER A 13 -6.53 -6.28 5.72
CA SER A 13 -6.10 -4.88 5.63
C SER A 13 -6.88 -4.08 4.57
N SER A 14 -7.11 -4.65 3.38
CA SER A 14 -7.70 -3.91 2.25
C SER A 14 -9.22 -3.96 2.16
N SER A 15 -9.85 -5.01 2.71
CA SER A 15 -11.31 -5.17 2.61
C SER A 15 -12.10 -4.11 3.41
N PRO A 16 -11.72 -3.74 4.65
CA PRO A 16 -12.43 -2.70 5.39
C PRO A 16 -12.38 -1.30 4.76
N PRO A 17 -11.23 -0.81 4.24
CA PRO A 17 -11.19 0.44 3.48
C PRO A 17 -12.01 0.38 2.19
N ALA A 18 -12.00 -0.74 1.47
CA ALA A 18 -12.81 -0.91 0.26
C ALA A 18 -14.31 -0.82 0.55
N MET A 19 -14.78 -1.45 1.63
CA MET A 19 -16.16 -1.29 2.10
C MET A 19 -16.44 0.16 2.54
N GLY A 20 -15.49 0.81 3.18
CA GLY A 20 -15.56 2.22 3.56
C GLY A 20 -15.74 3.15 2.36
N LEU A 21 -15.04 2.92 1.26
CA LEU A 21 -15.24 3.66 0.01
C LEU A 21 -16.60 3.41 -0.63
N GLY A 22 -17.19 2.24 -0.42
CA GLY A 22 -18.53 1.89 -0.92
C GLY A 22 -19.68 2.67 -0.27
N VAL A 23 -19.46 3.23 0.92
CA VAL A 23 -20.44 4.06 1.67
C VAL A 23 -20.15 5.55 1.56
N GLU A 24 -19.27 5.94 0.64
CA GLU A 24 -18.96 7.35 0.39
C GLU A 24 -20.21 8.09 -0.11
N ARG A 25 -20.39 9.34 0.32
CA ARG A 25 -21.54 10.15 -0.10
C ARG A 25 -21.47 10.42 -1.60
N ALA A 26 -22.61 10.29 -2.28
CA ALA A 26 -22.74 10.71 -3.67
C ALA A 26 -22.50 12.23 -3.78
N SER A 27 -21.94 12.68 -4.91
CA SER A 27 -21.82 14.10 -5.19
C SER A 27 -23.21 14.75 -5.25
N ASN A 28 -23.36 15.95 -4.69
CA ASN A 28 -24.65 16.65 -4.65
C ASN A 28 -25.22 16.91 -6.05
N ASP A 29 -24.34 17.05 -7.06
CA ASP A 29 -24.75 17.27 -8.44
C ASP A 29 -25.04 15.99 -9.22
N ILE A 30 -25.01 14.80 -8.59
CA ILE A 30 -25.18 13.51 -9.29
C ILE A 30 -26.48 13.43 -10.11
N MET A 31 -27.54 14.11 -9.64
CA MET A 31 -28.85 14.15 -10.29
C MET A 31 -28.92 15.15 -11.46
N ARG A 32 -27.93 16.03 -11.62
CA ARG A 32 -27.84 16.95 -12.78
C ARG A 32 -27.25 16.28 -14.02
N TYR A 33 -26.60 15.13 -13.86
CA TYR A 33 -25.99 14.41 -14.97
C TYR A 33 -27.02 13.50 -15.66
N PRO A 34 -26.98 13.38 -17.00
CA PRO A 34 -27.78 12.38 -17.70
C PRO A 34 -27.34 10.97 -17.28
N PRO A 35 -28.25 9.97 -17.35
CA PRO A 35 -27.91 8.58 -17.04
C PRO A 35 -26.68 8.12 -17.83
N ARG A 36 -25.72 7.48 -17.14
CA ARG A 36 -24.50 6.96 -17.75
C ARG A 36 -24.88 6.03 -18.92
N SER A 37 -24.23 6.19 -20.06
CA SER A 37 -24.36 5.26 -21.19
C SER A 37 -23.84 3.86 -20.81
N LYS A 38 -24.12 2.84 -21.63
CA LYS A 38 -23.72 1.43 -21.37
C LYS A 38 -22.19 1.17 -21.34
N GLY A 39 -21.36 2.19 -21.16
CA GLY A 39 -19.92 2.08 -21.04
C GLY A 39 -19.50 1.30 -19.78
N GLY A 40 -18.47 0.47 -19.91
CA GLY A 40 -17.94 -0.34 -18.81
C GLY A 40 -17.38 0.48 -17.65
N LEU A 41 -17.29 -0.14 -16.47
CA LEU A 41 -16.68 0.44 -15.26
C LEU A 41 -15.18 0.72 -15.46
N PHE A 42 -14.49 -0.16 -16.20
CA PHE A 42 -13.08 -0.06 -16.52
C PHE A 42 -12.87 0.85 -17.73
N THR A 43 -12.86 2.17 -17.50
CA THR A 43 -12.36 3.09 -18.51
C THR A 43 -10.86 2.93 -18.65
N TRP A 44 -10.32 3.20 -19.84
CA TRP A 44 -8.88 3.14 -20.09
C TRP A 44 -8.08 4.04 -19.12
N GLU A 45 -8.67 5.17 -18.72
CA GLU A 45 -8.14 6.06 -17.68
C GLU A 45 -7.96 5.34 -16.33
N VAL A 46 -8.98 4.62 -15.84
CA VAL A 46 -8.90 3.87 -14.57
C VAL A 46 -7.91 2.71 -14.66
N ILE A 47 -7.81 2.03 -15.82
CA ILE A 47 -6.83 0.96 -16.03
C ILE A 47 -5.40 1.52 -15.95
N ILE A 48 -5.12 2.66 -16.58
CA ILE A 48 -3.81 3.32 -16.51
C ILE A 48 -3.51 3.75 -15.08
N ASP A 49 -4.48 4.34 -14.37
CA ASP A 49 -4.32 4.73 -12.96
C ASP A 49 -3.86 3.52 -12.12
N MET A 50 -4.56 2.38 -12.26
CA MET A 50 -4.28 1.16 -11.51
C MET A 50 -2.88 0.59 -11.82
N ILE A 51 -2.48 0.60 -13.09
CA ILE A 51 -1.14 0.16 -13.52
C ILE A 51 -0.07 1.10 -12.94
N TYR A 52 -0.28 2.42 -13.03
CA TYR A 52 0.68 3.40 -12.53
C TYR A 52 0.90 3.26 -11.02
N TYR A 53 -0.17 3.26 -10.21
CA TYR A 53 -0.05 3.10 -8.76
C TYR A 53 0.54 1.74 -8.38
N GLY A 54 0.18 0.67 -9.11
CA GLY A 54 0.73 -0.67 -8.91
C GLY A 54 2.24 -0.74 -9.18
N ILE A 55 2.74 -0.10 -10.24
CA ILE A 55 4.17 -0.05 -10.57
C ILE A 55 4.94 0.72 -9.49
N VAL A 56 4.44 1.88 -9.06
CA VAL A 56 5.12 2.69 -8.02
C VAL A 56 5.13 1.94 -6.69
N LEU A 57 4.00 1.35 -6.28
CA LEU A 57 3.89 0.53 -5.07
C LEU A 57 4.85 -0.67 -5.10
N GLY A 58 4.84 -1.42 -6.21
CA GLY A 58 5.73 -2.56 -6.42
C GLY A 58 7.20 -2.15 -6.37
N GLY A 59 7.55 -1.08 -7.08
CA GLY A 59 8.91 -0.52 -7.11
C GLY A 59 9.42 -0.10 -5.74
N LEU A 60 8.62 0.64 -4.96
CA LEU A 60 8.99 1.05 -3.60
C LEU A 60 9.13 -0.13 -2.65
N SER A 61 8.24 -1.12 -2.74
CA SER A 61 8.30 -2.31 -1.91
C SER A 61 9.55 -3.17 -2.20
N LEU A 62 9.94 -3.25 -3.48
CA LEU A 62 11.16 -3.93 -3.92
C LEU A 62 12.41 -3.13 -3.51
N ALA A 63 12.39 -1.80 -3.66
CA ALA A 63 13.48 -0.93 -3.24
C ALA A 63 13.75 -1.09 -1.73
N ASN A 64 12.72 -1.08 -0.88
CA ASN A 64 12.88 -1.32 0.55
C ASN A 64 13.47 -2.71 0.85
N PHE A 65 13.06 -3.75 0.13
CA PHE A 65 13.65 -5.08 0.27
C PHE A 65 15.15 -5.07 -0.06
N VAL A 66 15.52 -4.46 -1.19
CA VAL A 66 16.92 -4.38 -1.65
C VAL A 66 17.76 -3.56 -0.67
N ILE A 67 17.26 -2.43 -0.16
CA ILE A 67 17.95 -1.60 0.82
C ILE A 67 18.27 -2.40 2.09
N VAL A 68 17.28 -3.12 2.63
CA VAL A 68 17.49 -3.91 3.86
C VAL A 68 18.53 -5.02 3.63
N VAL A 69 18.49 -5.73 2.49
CA VAL A 69 19.39 -6.86 2.21
C VAL A 69 20.81 -6.42 1.85
N TYR A 70 20.96 -5.39 1.01
CA TYR A 70 22.24 -5.04 0.41
C TYR A 70 22.90 -3.78 0.97
N ALA A 71 22.11 -2.77 1.38
CA ALA A 71 22.70 -1.53 1.89
C ALA A 71 23.05 -1.64 3.38
N ILE A 72 22.25 -2.39 4.13
CA ILE A 72 22.42 -2.55 5.59
C ILE A 72 22.89 -3.96 5.94
N GLY A 73 22.40 -4.97 5.20
CA GLY A 73 22.90 -6.33 5.28
C GLY A 73 24.16 -6.56 4.45
N ASN A 74 24.70 -7.78 4.55
CA ASN A 74 25.94 -8.17 3.87
C ASN A 74 25.72 -8.65 2.42
N GLY A 75 24.53 -8.43 1.84
CA GLY A 75 24.16 -8.95 0.52
C GLY A 75 24.02 -10.46 0.42
N ASN A 76 24.10 -11.19 1.53
CA ASN A 76 23.92 -12.64 1.58
C ASN A 76 22.43 -13.00 1.71
N LEU A 77 21.92 -13.77 0.75
CA LEU A 77 20.53 -14.24 0.74
C LEU A 77 20.33 -15.58 1.48
N GLY A 78 21.36 -16.10 2.14
CA GLY A 78 21.28 -17.35 2.90
C GLY A 78 20.83 -18.54 2.06
N GLN A 79 20.57 -19.66 2.73
CA GLN A 79 20.05 -20.87 2.11
C GLN A 79 18.86 -21.40 2.91
N ASN A 80 17.78 -21.79 2.22
CA ASN A 80 16.59 -22.39 2.83
C ASN A 80 15.96 -21.61 4.00
N CYS A 81 16.07 -20.27 4.00
CA CYS A 81 15.46 -19.38 4.99
C CYS A 81 13.91 -19.38 4.98
N ASN A 82 13.25 -20.29 4.26
CA ASN A 82 11.79 -20.44 4.32
C ASN A 82 11.33 -21.33 5.46
N ALA A 83 12.21 -22.15 6.04
CA ALA A 83 11.86 -23.11 7.10
C ALA A 83 11.92 -22.47 8.49
N SER A 84 12.99 -21.73 8.77
CA SER A 84 13.21 -21.08 10.07
C SER A 84 13.94 -19.74 9.90
N PRO A 85 13.83 -18.81 10.87
CA PRO A 85 14.63 -17.59 10.89
C PRO A 85 16.12 -17.85 11.16
N PHE A 86 16.47 -19.01 11.72
CA PHE A 86 17.84 -19.45 12.00
C PHE A 86 18.49 -20.19 10.82
N GLY A 87 17.73 -20.44 9.73
CA GLY A 87 18.20 -21.21 8.58
C GLY A 87 18.04 -22.72 8.75
N GLN A 88 18.69 -23.46 7.87
CA GLN A 88 18.76 -24.93 7.93
C GLN A 88 19.80 -25.36 8.97
N GLU A 89 19.52 -26.42 9.74
CA GLU A 89 20.51 -27.04 10.60
C GLU A 89 21.65 -27.63 9.75
N CYS A 90 22.87 -27.14 9.97
CA CYS A 90 24.06 -27.64 9.28
C CYS A 90 24.36 -29.09 9.70
N ALA A 91 24.71 -29.94 8.74
CA ALA A 91 25.18 -31.28 9.05
C ALA A 91 26.52 -31.24 9.82
N PRO A 92 26.79 -32.20 10.71
CA PRO A 92 28.07 -32.25 11.42
C PRO A 92 29.23 -32.34 10.41
N ASN A 93 30.23 -31.45 10.55
CA ASN A 93 31.44 -31.40 9.72
C ASN A 93 31.25 -31.00 8.24
N ASP A 94 30.16 -30.31 7.89
CA ASP A 94 30.03 -29.71 6.56
C ASP A 94 30.84 -28.40 6.48
N PRO A 95 31.95 -28.35 5.71
CA PRO A 95 32.77 -27.14 5.59
C PRO A 95 32.10 -26.03 4.77
N THR A 96 30.97 -26.31 4.10
CA THR A 96 30.24 -25.34 3.29
C THR A 96 29.14 -24.61 4.05
N CYS A 97 28.81 -25.07 5.27
CA CYS A 97 27.73 -24.54 6.08
C CYS A 97 28.28 -23.89 7.35
N ASP A 98 28.39 -22.55 7.32
CA ASP A 98 28.67 -21.76 8.52
C ASP A 98 27.32 -21.37 9.19
N PRO A 99 26.99 -21.95 10.36
CA PRO A 99 25.70 -21.73 11.01
C PRO A 99 25.48 -20.27 11.42
N ILE A 100 26.55 -19.56 11.82
CA ILE A 100 26.44 -18.17 12.28
C ILE A 100 26.16 -17.25 11.09
N ALA A 101 26.90 -17.43 10.00
CA ALA A 101 26.69 -16.66 8.78
C ALA A 101 25.28 -16.90 8.18
N LEU A 102 24.79 -18.15 8.24
CA LEU A 102 23.47 -18.52 7.75
C LEU A 102 22.35 -17.90 8.59
N GLU A 103 22.47 -17.93 9.92
CA GLU A 103 21.51 -17.31 10.83
C GLU A 103 21.39 -15.81 10.56
N ILE A 104 22.52 -15.11 10.44
CA ILE A 104 22.52 -13.67 10.15
C ILE A 104 21.84 -13.39 8.80
N ALA A 105 22.16 -14.16 7.76
CA ALA A 105 21.56 -13.98 6.44
C ALA A 105 20.05 -14.22 6.45
N CYS A 106 19.58 -15.32 7.05
CA CYS A 106 18.16 -15.62 7.15
C CYS A 106 17.41 -14.59 8.01
N HIS A 107 17.99 -14.15 9.12
CA HIS A 107 17.41 -13.11 9.96
C HIS A 107 17.20 -11.80 9.18
N GLN A 108 18.17 -11.39 8.35
CA GLN A 108 18.04 -10.22 7.48
C GLN A 108 16.90 -10.38 6.47
N ILE A 109 16.72 -11.57 5.88
CA ILE A 109 15.63 -11.82 4.92
C ILE A 109 14.26 -11.73 5.59
N TYR A 110 14.10 -12.24 6.81
CA TYR A 110 12.83 -12.11 7.54
C TYR A 110 12.52 -10.65 7.86
N ARG A 111 13.52 -9.84 8.20
CA ARG A 111 13.37 -8.39 8.39
C ARG A 111 13.01 -7.68 7.09
N ALA A 112 13.68 -8.01 5.98
CA ALA A 112 13.38 -7.46 4.67
C ALA A 112 11.95 -7.81 4.22
N ARG A 113 11.52 -9.07 4.41
CA ARG A 113 10.14 -9.52 4.14
C ARG A 113 9.11 -8.76 4.98
N GLY A 114 9.40 -8.57 6.27
CA GLY A 114 8.56 -7.79 7.16
C GLY A 114 8.46 -6.33 6.71
N THR A 115 9.58 -5.74 6.29
CA THR A 115 9.63 -4.37 5.76
C THR A 115 8.81 -4.22 4.49
N THR A 116 8.91 -5.16 3.54
CA THR A 116 8.07 -5.15 2.33
C THR A 116 6.60 -5.29 2.67
N PHE A 117 6.23 -6.19 3.59
CA PHE A 117 4.85 -6.35 4.04
C PHE A 117 4.30 -5.08 4.67
N ALA A 118 5.01 -4.50 5.63
CA ALA A 118 4.65 -3.22 6.22
C ALA A 118 4.52 -2.14 5.13
N THR A 119 5.54 -1.95 4.30
CA THR A 119 5.55 -0.91 3.25
C THR A 119 4.27 -0.98 2.40
N ILE A 120 3.90 -2.16 1.91
CA ILE A 120 2.69 -2.31 1.09
C ILE A 120 1.43 -2.07 1.94
N THR A 121 1.33 -2.62 3.14
CA THR A 121 0.16 -2.43 4.03
C THR A 121 -0.07 -0.96 4.38
N TYR A 122 0.96 -0.25 4.84
CA TYR A 122 0.86 1.16 5.23
C TYR A 122 0.55 2.06 4.03
N ILE A 123 1.17 1.80 2.87
CA ILE A 123 0.86 2.55 1.65
C ILE A 123 -0.59 2.31 1.21
N LEU A 124 -1.07 1.06 1.15
CA LEU A 124 -2.45 0.77 0.70
C LEU A 124 -3.51 1.39 1.61
N LEU A 125 -3.26 1.39 2.93
CA LEU A 125 -4.15 2.00 3.91
C LEU A 125 -4.28 3.52 3.69
N ILE A 126 -3.19 4.21 3.40
CA ILE A 126 -3.22 5.66 3.10
C ILE A 126 -3.75 5.91 1.68
N HIS A 127 -3.38 5.07 0.72
CA HIS A 127 -3.85 5.12 -0.67
C HIS A 127 -5.38 4.98 -0.76
N ALA A 128 -6.03 4.32 0.19
CA ALA A 128 -7.49 4.27 0.26
C ALA A 128 -8.13 5.68 0.29
N TYR A 129 -7.49 6.67 0.94
CA TYR A 129 -7.95 8.06 0.87
C TYR A 129 -7.71 8.68 -0.50
N ASN A 130 -6.59 8.35 -1.14
CA ASN A 130 -6.32 8.80 -2.51
C ASN A 130 -7.31 8.24 -3.53
N CYS A 131 -7.90 7.07 -3.28
CA CYS A 131 -8.97 6.50 -4.10
C CYS A 131 -10.32 7.23 -3.94
N ARG A 132 -10.49 8.09 -2.93
CA ARG A 132 -11.75 8.83 -2.70
C ARG A 132 -12.02 9.87 -3.78
N SER A 133 -10.97 10.46 -4.36
CA SER A 133 -11.09 11.27 -5.59
C SER A 133 -9.96 10.92 -6.55
N LEU A 134 -10.34 10.62 -7.79
CA LEU A 134 -9.41 10.32 -8.87
C LEU A 134 -8.61 11.55 -9.34
N ARG A 135 -9.03 12.76 -8.94
CA ARG A 135 -8.46 14.01 -9.45
C ARG A 135 -8.17 15.04 -8.39
N ASP A 136 -8.87 15.10 -7.26
CA ASP A 136 -8.57 16.06 -6.21
C ASP A 136 -7.36 15.62 -5.37
N PRO A 137 -6.53 16.57 -4.92
CA PRO A 137 -5.44 16.26 -4.02
C PRO A 137 -5.97 15.84 -2.64
N ILE A 138 -5.24 14.97 -1.94
CA ILE A 138 -5.66 14.49 -0.60
C ILE A 138 -5.82 15.65 0.41
N TRP A 139 -5.00 16.69 0.28
CA TRP A 139 -4.93 17.84 1.19
C TRP A 139 -6.20 18.69 1.23
N THR A 140 -6.98 18.70 0.16
CA THR A 140 -8.22 19.48 0.14
C THR A 140 -9.35 18.76 0.85
N MET A 141 -9.23 17.44 1.06
CA MET A 141 -10.29 16.60 1.58
C MET A 141 -10.34 16.57 3.11
N LYS A 142 -11.57 16.59 3.63
CA LYS A 142 -11.83 16.30 5.05
C LYS A 142 -11.78 14.78 5.28
N LEU A 143 -10.69 14.28 5.87
CA LEU A 143 -10.46 12.85 6.08
C LEU A 143 -11.52 12.16 6.96
N TYR A 144 -12.16 12.91 7.87
CA TYR A 144 -13.11 12.37 8.85
C TYR A 144 -14.57 12.35 8.38
N ASP A 145 -14.87 12.88 7.18
CA ASP A 145 -16.23 12.86 6.63
C ASP A 145 -16.78 11.43 6.50
N ASN A 146 -15.91 10.51 6.06
CA ASN A 146 -16.20 9.10 6.02
C ASN A 146 -15.61 8.41 7.26
N LYS A 147 -16.39 8.40 8.34
CA LYS A 147 -16.00 7.77 9.62
C LYS A 147 -15.66 6.29 9.46
N ILE A 148 -16.33 5.58 8.55
CA ILE A 148 -16.09 4.16 8.32
C ILE A 148 -14.71 3.97 7.68
N LEU A 149 -14.38 4.73 6.62
CA LEU A 149 -13.05 4.72 6.02
C LEU A 149 -11.98 5.10 7.04
N PHE A 150 -12.23 6.13 7.86
CA PHE A 150 -11.31 6.57 8.90
C PHE A 150 -10.98 5.46 9.90
N TRP A 151 -12.00 4.83 10.48
CA TRP A 151 -11.81 3.74 11.43
C TRP A 151 -11.25 2.47 10.80
N SER A 152 -11.57 2.19 9.54
CA SER A 152 -10.97 1.09 8.77
C SER A 152 -9.48 1.30 8.57
N VAL A 153 -9.05 2.51 8.19
CA VAL A 153 -7.62 2.81 8.02
C VAL A 153 -6.90 2.78 9.36
N PHE A 154 -7.43 3.44 10.38
CA PHE A 154 -6.85 3.45 11.72
C PHE A 154 -6.73 2.03 12.30
N GLY A 155 -7.79 1.24 12.19
CA GLY A 155 -7.81 -0.17 12.60
C GLY A 155 -6.78 -0.99 11.83
N GLY A 156 -6.64 -0.81 10.52
CA GLY A 156 -5.62 -1.48 9.71
C GLY A 156 -4.19 -1.14 10.13
N LEU A 157 -3.92 0.14 10.41
CA LEU A 157 -2.60 0.61 10.88
C LEU A 157 -2.23 -0.01 12.23
N LEU A 158 -3.20 -0.09 13.16
CA LEU A 158 -2.99 -0.71 14.46
C LEU A 158 -2.86 -2.24 14.35
N THR A 159 -3.68 -2.88 13.52
CA THR A 159 -3.69 -4.35 13.37
C THR A 159 -2.39 -4.86 12.77
N ALA A 160 -1.69 -4.05 11.98
CA ALA A 160 -0.39 -4.41 11.43
C ALA A 160 0.69 -4.60 12.52
N ILE A 161 0.67 -3.80 13.60
CA ILE A 161 1.73 -3.80 14.63
C ILE A 161 1.87 -5.17 15.33
N PRO A 162 0.80 -5.80 15.86
CA PRO A 162 0.89 -7.12 16.48
C PRO A 162 1.50 -8.21 15.59
N THR A 163 1.33 -8.11 14.26
CA THR A 163 1.85 -9.13 13.32
C THR A 163 3.39 -9.24 13.31
N PHE A 164 4.10 -8.21 13.79
CA PHE A 164 5.56 -8.20 13.85
C PHE A 164 6.12 -8.59 15.21
N TYR A 165 5.37 -8.33 16.28
CA TYR A 165 5.88 -8.43 17.66
C TYR A 165 5.31 -9.62 18.43
N ILE A 166 4.19 -10.20 18.02
CA ILE A 166 3.68 -11.43 18.65
C ILE A 166 4.56 -12.62 18.20
N PRO A 167 5.20 -13.32 19.14
CA PRO A 167 6.01 -14.50 18.82
C PRO A 167 5.11 -15.60 18.23
N GLU A 168 5.68 -16.50 17.42
CA GLU A 168 4.96 -17.52 16.63
C GLU A 168 4.18 -16.96 15.43
N LEU A 169 3.42 -15.87 15.64
CA LEU A 169 2.72 -15.18 14.57
C LEU A 169 3.72 -14.60 13.56
N ASN A 170 4.74 -13.88 14.05
CA ASN A 170 5.74 -13.27 13.18
C ASN A 170 6.58 -14.32 12.42
N SER A 171 7.17 -15.29 13.10
CA SER A 171 8.20 -16.18 12.57
C SER A 171 7.63 -17.41 11.86
N LYS A 172 6.59 -18.05 12.39
CA LYS A 172 6.04 -19.29 11.80
C LYS A 172 4.94 -19.02 10.78
N VAL A 173 4.03 -18.09 11.07
CA VAL A 173 2.89 -17.79 10.19
C VAL A 173 3.31 -16.80 9.11
N PHE A 174 3.72 -15.59 9.49
CA PHE A 174 4.02 -14.54 8.52
C PHE A 174 5.42 -14.65 7.89
N LYS A 175 6.34 -15.39 8.51
CA LYS A 175 7.75 -15.54 8.12
C LYS A 175 8.46 -14.19 8.02
N GLN A 176 8.30 -13.39 9.07
CA GLN A 176 8.86 -12.06 9.24
C GLN A 176 9.36 -11.87 10.68
N LEU A 177 10.15 -10.82 10.89
CA LEU A 177 10.67 -10.45 12.22
C LEU A 177 10.35 -9.01 12.56
N GLY A 178 10.53 -8.68 13.84
CA GLY A 178 10.37 -7.33 14.36
C GLY A 178 11.30 -6.33 13.68
N MET A 179 10.82 -5.09 13.58
CA MET A 179 11.48 -3.99 12.89
C MET A 179 11.97 -2.95 13.88
N GLY A 180 13.14 -2.37 13.59
CA GLY A 180 13.76 -1.25 14.30
C GLY A 180 13.85 -0.04 13.39
N TYR A 181 15.02 0.16 12.77
CA TYR A 181 15.26 1.29 11.84
C TYR A 181 14.40 1.22 10.57
N GLU A 182 13.89 0.03 10.22
CA GLU A 182 13.08 -0.20 9.02
C GLU A 182 11.78 0.60 9.04
N TRP A 183 11.28 0.98 10.21
CA TRP A 183 10.16 1.92 10.35
C TRP A 183 10.44 3.25 9.64
N GLY A 184 11.68 3.74 9.69
CA GLY A 184 12.08 4.94 8.96
C GLY A 184 12.00 4.77 7.44
N LEU A 185 12.39 3.59 6.93
CA LEU A 185 12.27 3.26 5.50
C LEU A 185 10.81 3.17 5.06
N ILE A 186 9.93 2.63 5.91
CA ILE A 186 8.50 2.53 5.65
C ILE A 186 7.87 3.92 5.56
N VAL A 187 8.15 4.79 6.55
CA VAL A 187 7.65 6.18 6.54
C VAL A 187 8.16 6.94 5.33
N GLY A 188 9.45 6.78 4.97
CA GLY A 188 10.02 7.36 3.77
C GLY A 188 9.31 6.89 2.50
N ALA A 189 9.07 5.58 2.37
CA ALA A 189 8.37 5.01 1.21
C ALA A 189 6.91 5.50 1.10
N VAL A 190 6.20 5.65 2.23
CA VAL A 190 4.86 6.24 2.26
C VAL A 190 4.89 7.66 1.73
N ILE A 191 5.78 8.52 2.24
CA ILE A 191 5.90 9.91 1.79
C ILE A 191 6.21 9.98 0.30
N ILE A 192 7.16 9.15 -0.17
CA ILE A 192 7.52 9.09 -1.58
C ILE A 192 6.30 8.67 -2.41
N PHE A 193 5.58 7.63 -2.01
CA PHE A 193 4.38 7.19 -2.72
C PHE A 193 3.33 8.29 -2.83
N GLU A 194 3.04 9.00 -1.74
CA GLU A 194 2.08 10.11 -1.73
C GLU A 194 2.50 11.25 -2.68
N ILE A 195 3.80 11.56 -2.74
CA ILE A 195 4.34 12.53 -3.71
C ILE A 195 4.08 12.05 -5.14
N PHE A 196 4.35 10.79 -5.47
CA PHE A 196 4.09 10.24 -6.81
C PHE A 196 2.60 10.27 -7.16
N VAL A 197 1.73 9.91 -6.22
CA VAL A 197 0.27 9.96 -6.42
C VAL A 197 -0.19 11.38 -6.69
N GLU A 198 0.27 12.36 -5.91
CA GLU A 198 -0.15 13.75 -6.08
C GLU A 198 0.41 14.38 -7.36
N ILE A 199 1.65 14.05 -7.75
CA ILE A 199 2.20 14.43 -9.05
C ILE A 199 1.35 13.85 -10.18
N TYR A 200 0.95 12.58 -10.07
CA TYR A 200 0.14 11.92 -11.07
C TYR A 200 -1.24 12.58 -11.22
N LYS A 201 -1.95 12.81 -10.10
CA LYS A 201 -3.22 13.55 -10.11
C LYS A 201 -3.04 14.96 -10.65
N PHE A 202 -1.95 15.64 -10.32
CA PHE A 202 -1.64 16.98 -10.84
C PHE A 202 -1.47 16.97 -12.36
N MET A 203 -0.69 16.05 -12.92
CA MET A 203 -0.56 15.88 -14.36
C MET A 203 -1.92 15.58 -15.01
N LYS A 204 -2.70 14.70 -14.38
CA LYS A 204 -4.04 14.35 -14.84
C LYS A 204 -4.97 15.57 -14.94
N ARG A 205 -4.99 16.42 -13.91
CA ARG A 205 -5.73 17.70 -13.90
C ARG A 205 -5.26 18.66 -15.00
N ARG A 206 -3.97 18.63 -15.35
CA ARG A 206 -3.38 19.54 -16.35
C ARG A 206 -3.62 19.12 -17.80
N TYR A 207 -3.60 17.82 -18.07
CA TYR A 207 -3.61 17.26 -19.43
C TYR A 207 -4.93 16.63 -19.84
N LEU A 208 -5.70 16.07 -18.90
CA LEU A 208 -7.03 15.54 -19.22
C LEU A 208 -8.07 16.63 -19.04
N LYS A 209 -9.05 16.66 -19.94
CA LYS A 209 -10.19 17.55 -19.81
C LYS A 209 -10.89 17.30 -18.47
N PRO A 210 -11.38 18.35 -17.78
CA PRO A 210 -12.32 18.19 -16.67
C PRO A 210 -13.47 17.28 -17.12
N LEU A 211 -14.10 16.55 -16.21
CA LEU A 211 -15.41 15.96 -16.51
C LEU A 211 -16.34 17.17 -16.76
N GLU A 212 -16.60 17.47 -18.03
CA GLU A 212 -17.36 18.64 -18.46
C GLU A 212 -18.83 18.45 -18.10
N ILE A 213 -19.41 19.41 -17.38
CA ILE A 213 -20.84 19.46 -17.03
C ILE A 213 -21.55 20.20 -18.14
N VAL A 214 -22.51 19.55 -18.81
CA VAL A 214 -23.47 20.25 -19.68
C VAL A 214 -24.68 20.59 -18.82
N GLU A 215 -24.68 21.76 -18.20
CA GLU A 215 -25.88 22.35 -17.62
C GLU A 215 -26.60 23.11 -18.74
N GLY A 216 -27.94 22.97 -18.79
CA GLY A 216 -28.79 23.40 -19.90
C GLY A 216 -28.81 24.89 -20.25
N GLU A 217 -27.89 25.71 -19.73
CA GLU A 217 -27.61 27.07 -20.21
C GLU A 217 -26.27 27.65 -19.68
N GLY A 218 -25.31 26.81 -19.26
CA GLY A 218 -24.01 27.29 -18.78
C GLY A 218 -23.00 26.19 -18.48
N LEU A 219 -21.77 26.33 -18.99
CA LEU A 219 -20.64 25.44 -18.67
C LEU A 219 -20.09 25.79 -17.29
N LYS A 220 -20.23 24.90 -16.31
CA LYS A 220 -19.46 24.95 -15.06
C LYS A 220 -18.56 23.72 -14.93
N GLN A 221 -17.33 23.95 -14.49
CA GLN A 221 -16.35 22.90 -14.21
C GLN A 221 -16.73 22.17 -12.92
N GLN A 222 -16.61 20.84 -12.92
CA GLN A 222 -16.70 20.03 -11.70
C GLN A 222 -15.48 20.32 -10.83
N TYR A 223 -15.61 21.26 -9.89
CA TYR A 223 -14.60 21.54 -8.87
C TYR A 223 -14.96 20.79 -7.59
N SER A 224 -14.11 19.83 -7.22
CA SER A 224 -13.88 19.31 -5.88
C SER A 224 -15.07 18.81 -5.04
N LEU A 225 -14.93 17.63 -4.45
CA LEU A 225 -15.78 17.15 -3.34
C LEU A 225 -15.82 18.09 -2.11
N ASN A 226 -15.02 19.16 -2.11
CA ASN A 226 -14.85 20.09 -0.99
C ASN A 226 -15.70 21.37 -1.08
N GLU A 227 -16.59 21.48 -2.07
CA GLU A 227 -17.32 22.73 -2.27
C GLU A 227 -18.48 22.99 -1.31
N TYR A 228 -18.77 22.14 -0.32
CA TYR A 228 -19.96 22.33 0.54
C TYR A 228 -19.71 22.02 2.04
N PRO A 229 -20.38 22.79 2.94
CA PRO A 229 -20.08 22.90 4.37
C PRO A 229 -20.05 21.57 5.14
#